data_AF-A0AAE6EP84-F1
#
_entry.id   AF-A0AAE6EP84-F1
#
_cell.length_a   1.000
_cell.length_b   1.000
_cell.length_c   1.000
_cell.angle_alpha   90.00
_cell.angle_beta   90.00
_cell.angle_gamma   90.00
#
_symmetry.space_group_name_H-M   'P 1'
#
loop_
_entity.id
_entity.type
_entity.pdbx_description
1 polymer ?
#
loop_
_entity_poly.entity_id
_entity_poly.type
_entity_poly.pdbx_seq_one_letter_code
_entity_poly.pdbx_strand_id
1 'polypeptide(L)'
;MLLHNRDDLINFVAVSGSCFNFHGKAVKLFFKVTNFSGTFARNNQLKINNITDKIQFLSSNLLKSYIFMRKFLTLFVIGIVAAMTWSCSDDDDKDRPLDYESLPAVSKAFVETYFPGDKPVKVTREGSNSRTEYDVTLASGFSVEFDAEGEWTDVDGPMNIAITNDGFIPQPIRDYVAANYTDAGINEISRDRRGYEVELTNQIELQFDQNGNFVRVDN
;
A
#
# COMPACT_ATOMS: atom_id res chain seq x y z
N MET A 1 -47.28 2.25 -54.07
CA MET A 1 -46.72 3.42 -53.36
C MET A 1 -45.91 2.88 -52.18
N LEU A 2 -44.59 2.95 -52.33
CA LEU A 2 -43.49 2.77 -51.37
C LEU A 2 -43.54 1.62 -50.33
N LEU A 3 -42.77 0.59 -50.66
CA LEU A 3 -42.05 -0.33 -49.76
C LEU A 3 -41.16 0.45 -48.79
N HIS A 4 -41.08 0.01 -47.53
CA HIS A 4 -39.87 -0.02 -46.67
C HIS A 4 -40.28 -0.43 -45.25
N ASN A 5 -39.51 -1.14 -44.44
CA ASN A 5 -38.53 -2.21 -44.60
C ASN A 5 -38.36 -2.74 -43.17
N ARG A 6 -37.89 -3.98 -43.03
CA ARG A 6 -37.50 -4.58 -41.75
C ARG A 6 -36.46 -3.72 -41.05
N ASP A 7 -36.57 -3.54 -39.74
CA ASP A 7 -35.44 -3.24 -38.84
C ASP A 7 -35.73 -3.77 -37.43
N ASP A 8 -35.81 -5.10 -37.30
CA ASP A 8 -35.39 -5.79 -36.07
C ASP A 8 -33.88 -5.55 -35.94
N LEU A 9 -33.50 -4.37 -35.45
CA LEU A 9 -32.13 -4.07 -35.08
C LEU A 9 -31.79 -4.89 -33.83
N ILE A 10 -31.26 -6.09 -34.09
CA ILE A 10 -30.42 -6.85 -33.19
C ILE A 10 -29.34 -5.88 -32.70
N ASN A 11 -29.53 -5.32 -31.51
CA ASN A 11 -28.51 -4.50 -30.88
C ASN A 11 -27.37 -5.44 -30.47
N PHE A 12 -26.32 -5.45 -31.29
CA PHE A 12 -25.07 -6.12 -31.00
C PHE A 12 -24.52 -5.60 -29.67
N VAL A 13 -24.34 -6.52 -28.72
CA VAL A 13 -23.53 -6.28 -27.53
C VAL A 13 -22.07 -6.35 -27.98
N ALA A 14 -21.43 -5.19 -28.19
CA ALA A 14 -19.99 -5.12 -28.31
C ALA A 14 -19.38 -4.91 -26.92
N VAL A 15 -19.00 -6.01 -26.26
CA VAL A 15 -18.04 -5.93 -25.14
C VAL A 15 -16.65 -5.87 -25.77
N SER A 16 -16.12 -4.68 -26.01
CA SER A 16 -14.70 -4.55 -26.34
C SER A 16 -13.90 -4.62 -25.05
N GLY A 17 -13.39 -5.81 -24.73
CA GLY A 17 -12.34 -5.96 -23.73
C GLY A 17 -10.98 -5.73 -24.39
N SER A 18 -10.18 -4.80 -23.88
CA SER A 18 -8.77 -4.71 -24.23
C SER A 18 -7.97 -5.50 -23.19
N CYS A 19 -7.42 -6.65 -23.57
CA CYS A 19 -6.43 -7.35 -22.75
C CYS A 19 -5.08 -6.65 -22.95
N PHE A 20 -4.65 -5.86 -21.96
CA PHE A 20 -3.25 -5.45 -21.87
C PHE A 20 -2.52 -6.42 -20.93
N ASN A 21 -1.73 -7.32 -21.51
CA ASN A 21 -0.80 -8.15 -20.76
C ASN A 21 0.45 -7.32 -20.43
N PHE A 22 0.61 -6.94 -19.17
CA PHE A 22 1.89 -6.45 -18.64
C PHE A 22 2.23 -7.27 -17.39
N HIS A 23 3.15 -8.22 -17.57
CA HIS A 23 4.05 -8.80 -16.58
C HIS A 23 3.61 -8.64 -15.10
N GLY A 24 2.65 -9.46 -14.67
CA GLY A 24 2.45 -9.78 -13.26
C GLY A 24 1.80 -8.73 -12.36
N LYS A 25 1.11 -7.69 -12.90
CA LYS A 25 0.30 -6.77 -12.08
C LYS A 25 -1.18 -6.85 -12.43
N ALA A 26 -2.03 -6.71 -11.41
CA ALA A 26 -3.47 -6.91 -11.43
C ALA A 26 -4.16 -6.33 -12.69
N VAL A 27 -5.01 -7.15 -13.30
CA VAL A 27 -5.79 -6.79 -14.49
C VAL A 27 -6.90 -5.83 -14.08
N LYS A 28 -6.78 -4.55 -14.43
CA LYS A 28 -7.87 -3.58 -14.27
C LYS A 28 -8.83 -3.71 -15.46
N LEU A 29 -9.91 -4.45 -15.27
CA LEU A 29 -10.98 -4.57 -16.26
C LEU A 29 -11.78 -3.26 -16.30
N PHE A 30 -11.60 -2.47 -17.36
CA PHE A 30 -12.44 -1.32 -17.65
C PHE A 30 -13.65 -1.76 -18.47
N PHE A 31 -14.83 -1.77 -17.85
CA PHE A 31 -16.10 -1.91 -18.56
C PHE A 31 -16.66 -0.54 -18.88
N LYS A 32 -16.68 -0.16 -20.17
CA LYS A 32 -17.35 1.06 -20.63
C LYS A 32 -18.74 0.71 -21.16
N VAL A 33 -19.78 1.02 -20.39
CA VAL A 33 -21.17 0.90 -20.83
C VAL A 33 -21.60 2.25 -21.43
N THR A 34 -21.88 2.31 -22.72
CA THR A 34 -22.42 3.52 -23.38
C THR A 34 -23.94 3.58 -23.24
N ASN A 35 -24.46 4.78 -22.96
CA ASN A 35 -25.85 5.05 -22.60
C ASN A 35 -26.88 4.59 -23.64
N PHE A 36 -28.01 4.05 -23.15
CA PHE A 36 -29.19 3.64 -23.92
C PHE A 36 -30.35 4.63 -23.71
N SER A 37 -31.11 4.99 -24.74
CA SER A 37 -32.32 5.81 -24.62
C SER A 37 -33.57 4.93 -24.46
N GLY A 38 -34.23 4.98 -23.29
CA GLY A 38 -35.52 4.31 -23.00
C GLY A 38 -35.76 4.05 -21.51
N THR A 39 -37.01 3.91 -21.06
CA THR A 39 -37.35 3.59 -19.64
C THR A 39 -36.97 2.15 -19.26
N PHE A 40 -37.08 1.19 -20.18
CA PHE A 40 -36.58 -0.19 -20.01
C PHE A 40 -35.05 -0.23 -19.88
N ALA A 41 -34.37 0.61 -20.67
CA ALA A 41 -32.93 0.81 -20.61
C ALA A 41 -32.49 1.44 -19.27
N ARG A 42 -33.22 2.43 -18.74
CA ARG A 42 -32.88 3.07 -17.44
C ARG A 42 -32.92 2.11 -16.26
N ASN A 43 -33.94 1.25 -16.15
CA ASN A 43 -34.03 0.29 -15.04
C ASN A 43 -32.93 -0.79 -15.11
N ASN A 44 -32.54 -1.21 -16.32
CA ASN A 44 -31.42 -2.14 -16.48
C ASN A 44 -30.06 -1.45 -16.25
N GLN A 45 -29.88 -0.20 -16.66
CA GLN A 45 -28.67 0.59 -16.37
C GLN A 45 -28.47 0.84 -14.88
N LEU A 46 -29.54 1.16 -14.13
CA LEU A 46 -29.45 1.31 -12.67
C LEU A 46 -29.08 0.01 -11.96
N LYS A 47 -29.60 -1.14 -12.43
CA LYS A 47 -29.20 -2.46 -11.93
C LYS A 47 -27.73 -2.75 -12.24
N ILE A 48 -27.28 -2.44 -13.46
CA ILE A 48 -25.89 -2.61 -13.87
C ILE A 48 -24.96 -1.74 -13.04
N ASN A 49 -25.27 -0.46 -12.83
CA ASN A 49 -24.46 0.44 -12.02
C ASN A 49 -24.34 -0.06 -10.58
N ASN A 50 -25.44 -0.46 -9.95
CA ASN A 50 -25.43 -0.99 -8.58
C ASN A 50 -24.63 -2.31 -8.47
N ILE A 51 -24.68 -3.17 -9.48
CA ILE A 51 -23.83 -4.37 -9.54
C ILE A 51 -22.35 -3.98 -9.73
N THR A 52 -22.07 -2.99 -10.57
CA THR A 52 -20.71 -2.51 -10.84
C THR A 52 -20.11 -1.87 -9.59
N ASP A 53 -20.87 -1.05 -8.86
CA ASP A 53 -20.49 -0.46 -7.58
C ASP A 53 -20.21 -1.53 -6.53
N LYS A 54 -21.06 -2.57 -6.45
CA LYS A 54 -20.82 -3.72 -5.56
C LYS A 54 -19.57 -4.49 -5.94
N ILE A 55 -19.32 -4.74 -7.22
CA ILE A 55 -18.11 -5.44 -7.70
C ILE A 55 -16.86 -4.59 -7.40
N GLN A 56 -16.94 -3.27 -7.55
CA GLN A 56 -15.84 -2.34 -7.28
C GLN A 56 -15.57 -2.18 -5.77
N PHE A 57 -16.61 -2.23 -4.95
CA PHE A 57 -16.50 -2.29 -3.49
C PHE A 57 -15.92 -3.63 -3.01
N LEU A 58 -16.32 -4.75 -3.62
CA LEU A 58 -15.75 -6.06 -3.31
C LEU A 58 -14.29 -6.16 -3.76
N SER A 59 -13.93 -5.62 -4.93
CA SER A 59 -12.55 -5.67 -5.42
C SER A 59 -11.59 -4.73 -4.68
N SER A 60 -12.04 -3.55 -4.25
CA SER A 60 -11.26 -2.64 -3.38
C SER A 60 -11.02 -3.26 -2.00
N ASN A 61 -12.04 -3.80 -1.35
CA ASN A 61 -11.86 -4.48 -0.07
C ASN A 61 -10.97 -5.72 -0.16
N LEU A 62 -11.05 -6.49 -1.26
CA LEU A 62 -10.15 -7.62 -1.49
C LEU A 62 -8.72 -7.16 -1.79
N LEU A 63 -8.52 -5.98 -2.40
CA LEU A 63 -7.20 -5.40 -2.66
C LEU A 63 -6.57 -4.79 -1.40
N LYS A 64 -7.35 -4.07 -0.58
CA LYS A 64 -6.97 -3.61 0.76
C LYS A 64 -6.55 -4.78 1.64
N SER A 65 -7.40 -5.80 1.68
CA SER A 65 -7.13 -7.04 2.41
C SER A 65 -5.86 -7.73 1.89
N TYR A 66 -5.58 -7.65 0.58
CA TYR A 66 -4.35 -8.19 -0.03
C TYR A 66 -3.09 -7.36 0.24
N ILE A 67 -3.16 -6.02 0.27
CA ILE A 67 -2.02 -5.14 0.56
C ILE A 67 -1.70 -5.19 2.06
N PHE A 68 -2.73 -5.14 2.91
CA PHE A 68 -2.63 -5.40 4.36
C PHE A 68 -2.09 -6.82 4.62
N MET A 69 -2.60 -7.85 3.92
CA MET A 69 -2.01 -9.20 3.97
C MET A 69 -0.58 -9.21 3.45
N ARG A 70 -0.17 -8.41 2.47
CA ARG A 70 1.21 -8.43 1.97
C ARG A 70 2.20 -7.87 2.99
N LYS A 71 1.85 -6.79 3.70
CA LYS A 71 2.65 -6.23 4.80
C LYS A 71 2.71 -7.23 5.98
N PHE A 72 1.59 -7.86 6.34
CA PHE A 72 1.53 -8.88 7.41
C PHE A 72 2.09 -10.26 7.03
N LEU A 73 2.04 -10.67 5.76
CA LEU A 73 2.53 -11.97 5.28
C LEU A 73 4.06 -12.01 5.33
N THR A 74 4.74 -10.89 5.04
CA THR A 74 6.19 -10.79 5.23
C THR A 74 6.56 -11.03 6.69
N LEU A 75 5.86 -10.39 7.64
CA LEU A 75 6.07 -10.57 9.08
C LEU A 75 5.70 -11.98 9.60
N PHE A 76 4.62 -12.59 9.09
CA PHE A 76 4.15 -13.91 9.54
C PHE A 76 4.97 -15.07 8.98
N VAL A 77 5.49 -14.96 7.76
CA VAL A 77 6.38 -15.98 7.16
C VAL A 77 7.71 -16.10 7.93
N ILE A 78 8.23 -15.00 8.47
CA ILE A 78 9.43 -14.98 9.32
C ILE A 78 9.19 -15.74 10.65
N GLY A 79 8.00 -15.63 11.24
CA GLY A 79 7.63 -16.35 12.47
C GLY A 79 7.50 -17.86 12.32
N ILE A 80 7.08 -18.35 11.14
CA ILE A 80 6.96 -19.79 10.86
C ILE A 80 8.33 -20.42 10.55
N VAL A 81 9.24 -19.70 9.89
CA VAL A 81 10.61 -20.18 9.61
C VAL A 81 11.43 -20.38 10.89
N ALA A 82 11.15 -19.62 11.96
CA ALA A 82 11.78 -19.80 13.26
C ALA A 82 11.43 -21.14 13.96
N ALA A 83 10.35 -21.82 13.55
CA ALA A 83 9.91 -23.08 14.15
C ALA A 83 10.44 -24.35 13.45
N MET A 84 11.20 -24.23 12.35
CA MET A 84 11.64 -25.39 11.54
C MET A 84 13.11 -25.34 11.09
N THR A 85 14.05 -25.01 11.98
CA THR A 85 15.48 -25.00 11.64
C THR A 85 16.29 -26.07 12.38
N TRP A 86 15.98 -27.33 12.07
CA TRP A 86 17.00 -28.38 11.96
C TRP A 86 16.98 -28.95 10.54
N SER A 87 17.43 -28.18 9.57
CA SER A 87 17.93 -28.72 8.30
C SER A 87 18.76 -27.64 7.60
N CYS A 88 20.08 -27.86 7.52
CA CYS A 88 20.99 -27.01 6.77
C CYS A 88 20.86 -27.32 5.27
N SER A 89 20.59 -26.28 4.49
CA SER A 89 21.03 -26.18 3.09
C SER A 89 21.13 -24.68 2.75
N ASP A 90 22.35 -24.27 2.37
CA ASP A 90 22.67 -22.96 1.78
C ASP A 90 21.81 -22.73 0.54
N ASP A 91 20.93 -21.72 0.61
CA ASP A 91 20.39 -20.96 -0.52
C ASP A 91 19.73 -19.71 0.08
N ASP A 92 20.26 -18.55 -0.27
CA ASP A 92 20.69 -17.55 0.71
C ASP A 92 19.89 -16.24 0.62
N ASP A 93 18.57 -16.34 0.49
CA ASP A 93 17.58 -15.24 0.45
C ASP A 93 16.75 -15.17 1.74
N LYS A 94 17.41 -15.26 2.91
CA LYS A 94 16.76 -15.09 4.22
C LYS A 94 17.33 -13.87 4.91
N ASP A 95 16.45 -13.06 5.47
CA ASP A 95 16.77 -11.91 6.32
C ASP A 95 17.88 -12.29 7.29
N ARG A 96 19.05 -11.66 7.11
CA ARG A 96 20.22 -12.00 7.89
C ARG A 96 20.22 -11.13 9.14
N PRO A 97 20.21 -11.72 10.34
CA PRO A 97 20.42 -10.95 11.56
C PRO A 97 21.69 -10.13 11.42
N LEU A 98 21.59 -8.85 11.75
CA LEU A 98 22.67 -7.89 11.63
C LEU A 98 22.92 -7.25 13.01
N ASP A 99 24.17 -6.92 13.32
CA ASP A 99 24.46 -6.14 14.52
C ASP A 99 24.09 -4.67 14.28
N TYR A 100 23.47 -4.01 15.26
CA TYR A 100 23.09 -2.60 15.14
C TYR A 100 24.28 -1.72 14.80
N GLU A 101 25.46 -2.06 15.31
CA GLU A 101 26.68 -1.29 15.05
C GLU A 101 27.10 -1.27 13.58
N SER A 102 26.66 -2.25 12.80
CA SER A 102 26.96 -2.36 11.37
C SER A 102 25.97 -1.63 10.46
N LEU A 103 24.93 -0.98 11.02
CA LEU A 103 24.10 -0.07 10.23
C LEU A 103 24.89 1.15 9.73
N PRO A 104 24.50 1.71 8.59
CA PRO A 104 24.98 3.02 8.14
C PRO A 104 24.85 4.08 9.24
N ALA A 105 25.82 4.99 9.31
CA ALA A 105 25.82 6.07 10.30
C ALA A 105 24.58 6.97 10.20
N VAL A 106 24.05 7.15 8.98
CA VAL A 106 22.82 7.90 8.70
C VAL A 106 21.62 7.25 9.40
N SER A 107 21.48 5.93 9.28
CA SER A 107 20.40 5.17 9.92
C SER A 107 20.49 5.23 11.44
N LYS A 108 21.69 5.08 12.00
CA LYS A 108 21.90 5.18 13.46
C LYS A 108 21.52 6.57 13.99
N ALA A 109 21.95 7.62 13.28
CA ALA A 109 21.61 9.00 13.64
C ALA A 109 20.10 9.26 13.54
N PHE A 110 19.41 8.65 12.57
CA PHE A 110 17.95 8.73 12.45
C PHE A 110 17.26 8.13 13.68
N VAL A 111 17.61 6.90 14.06
CA VAL A 111 17.04 6.23 15.23
C VAL A 111 17.30 7.04 16.50
N GLU A 112 18.53 7.51 16.71
CA GLU A 112 18.89 8.32 17.88
C GLU A 112 18.12 9.65 17.97
N THR A 113 17.85 10.27 16.82
CA THR A 113 17.18 11.57 16.76
C THR A 113 15.66 11.44 16.96
N TYR A 114 15.03 10.47 16.29
CA TYR A 114 13.57 10.36 16.24
C TYR A 114 12.99 9.37 17.26
N PHE A 115 13.80 8.42 17.75
CA PHE A 115 13.40 7.43 18.75
C PHE A 115 14.36 7.44 19.97
N PRO A 116 14.53 8.60 20.63
CA PRO A 116 15.53 8.74 21.68
C PRO A 116 15.24 7.82 22.87
N GLY A 117 16.23 7.01 23.24
CA GLY A 117 16.15 6.08 24.37
C GLY A 117 15.40 4.77 24.06
N ASP A 118 14.85 4.63 22.86
CA ASP A 118 14.27 3.38 22.40
C ASP A 118 15.36 2.48 21.79
N LYS A 119 15.43 1.24 22.28
CA LYS A 119 16.56 0.37 21.97
C LYS A 119 16.22 -0.52 20.78
N PRO A 120 17.12 -0.66 19.80
CA PRO A 120 17.01 -1.69 18.78
C PRO A 120 16.98 -3.08 19.43
N VAL A 121 15.96 -3.88 19.12
CA VAL A 121 15.80 -5.27 19.61
C VAL A 121 15.97 -6.30 18.50
N LYS A 122 15.81 -5.87 17.25
CA LYS A 122 16.05 -6.70 16.06
C LYS A 122 16.57 -5.81 14.94
N VAL A 123 17.62 -6.28 14.26
CA VAL A 123 18.08 -5.70 13.01
C VAL A 123 18.26 -6.82 12.01
N THR A 124 17.69 -6.64 10.83
CA THR A 124 17.81 -7.58 9.72
C THR A 124 18.28 -6.87 8.47
N ARG A 125 19.06 -7.58 7.65
CA ARG A 125 19.45 -7.15 6.31
C ARG A 125 18.72 -8.01 5.28
N GLU A 126 18.01 -7.36 4.37
CA GLU A 126 17.34 -8.03 3.25
C GLU A 126 18.34 -8.38 2.14
N GLY A 127 17.96 -9.30 1.25
CA GLY A 127 18.78 -9.71 0.12
C GLY A 127 19.02 -8.59 -0.92
N SER A 128 20.10 -8.74 -1.70
CA SER A 128 20.71 -7.74 -2.62
C SER A 128 19.80 -7.15 -3.73
N ASN A 129 18.51 -7.49 -3.77
CA ASN A 129 17.55 -7.05 -4.78
C ASN A 129 16.32 -6.33 -4.21
N SER A 130 16.30 -6.04 -2.91
CA SER A 130 15.22 -5.28 -2.28
C SER A 130 15.45 -3.77 -2.37
N ARG A 131 14.35 -3.02 -2.27
CA ARG A 131 14.37 -1.56 -2.10
C ARG A 131 14.74 -1.19 -0.66
N THR A 132 14.40 -2.08 0.27
CA THR A 132 14.75 -2.01 1.68
C THR A 132 16.00 -2.85 1.88
N GLU A 133 17.03 -2.29 2.49
CA GLU A 133 18.26 -3.02 2.77
C GLU A 133 18.31 -3.41 4.25
N TYR A 134 17.84 -2.54 5.14
CA TYR A 134 17.90 -2.72 6.59
C TYR A 134 16.52 -2.54 7.21
N ASP A 135 16.12 -3.43 8.10
CA ASP A 135 14.94 -3.30 8.96
C ASP A 135 15.38 -3.30 10.42
N VAL A 136 14.96 -2.28 11.17
CA VAL A 136 15.25 -2.09 12.58
C VAL A 136 13.94 -2.08 13.37
N THR A 137 13.72 -3.10 14.19
CA THR A 137 12.64 -3.11 15.17
C THR A 137 13.15 -2.63 16.52
N LEU A 138 12.42 -1.70 17.13
CA LEU A 138 12.70 -1.09 18.42
C LEU A 138 11.94 -1.76 19.57
N ALA A 139 12.35 -1.51 20.82
CA ALA A 139 11.76 -2.13 22.01
C ALA A 139 10.31 -1.72 22.25
N SER A 140 9.92 -0.53 21.80
CA SER A 140 8.54 -0.05 21.76
C SER A 140 7.64 -0.81 20.77
N GLY A 141 8.24 -1.52 19.82
CA GLY A 141 7.56 -2.16 18.69
C GLY A 141 7.46 -1.30 17.43
N PHE A 142 8.01 -0.09 17.41
CA PHE A 142 8.21 0.65 16.16
C PHE A 142 9.21 -0.09 15.25
N SER A 143 8.97 -0.09 13.95
CA SER A 143 9.93 -0.55 12.93
C SER A 143 10.35 0.59 12.03
N VAL A 144 11.61 0.58 11.62
CA VAL A 144 12.16 1.53 10.65
C VAL A 144 12.91 0.76 9.58
N GLU A 145 12.47 0.93 8.34
CA GLU A 145 13.17 0.41 7.17
C GLU A 145 14.10 1.48 6.59
N PHE A 146 15.27 1.07 6.14
CA PHE A 146 16.26 1.90 5.47
C PHE A 146 16.68 1.28 4.14
N ASP A 147 16.98 2.13 3.17
CA ASP A 147 17.63 1.72 1.92
C ASP A 147 19.14 1.44 2.11
N ALA A 148 19.83 1.08 1.03
CA ALA A 148 21.24 0.75 1.05
C ALA A 148 22.15 1.93 1.43
N GLU A 149 21.68 3.16 1.20
CA GLU A 149 22.36 4.39 1.62
C GLU A 149 22.12 4.71 3.11
N GLY A 150 21.18 4.01 3.74
CA GLY A 150 20.81 4.19 5.14
C GLY A 150 19.73 5.25 5.35
N GLU A 151 19.08 5.70 4.29
CA GLU A 151 17.97 6.65 4.32
C GLU A 151 16.67 5.90 4.61
N TRP A 152 15.81 6.47 5.46
CA TRP A 152 14.56 5.80 5.83
C TRP A 152 13.66 5.63 4.61
N THR A 153 12.95 4.51 4.52
CA THR A 153 11.96 4.23 3.47
C THR A 153 10.58 4.00 4.06
N ASP A 154 10.53 3.47 5.28
CA ASP A 154 9.31 3.18 6.01
C ASP A 154 9.53 3.43 7.52
N VAL A 155 8.53 4.00 8.18
CA VAL A 155 8.46 4.10 9.64
C VAL A 155 7.08 3.66 10.06
N ASP A 156 7.02 2.51 10.74
CA ASP A 156 5.79 1.86 11.17
C ASP A 156 5.69 1.86 12.70
N GLY A 157 4.55 2.29 13.21
CA GLY A 157 4.22 2.27 14.63
C GLY A 157 3.39 1.04 14.98
N PRO A 158 3.50 0.53 16.22
CA PRO A 158 2.58 -0.49 16.71
C PRO A 158 1.13 -0.08 16.48
N MET A 159 0.24 -1.04 16.23
CA MET A 159 -1.16 -0.81 15.83
C MET A 159 -1.81 0.41 16.50
N ASN A 160 -2.19 1.41 15.69
CA ASN A 160 -2.84 2.66 16.10
C ASN A 160 -2.02 3.54 17.07
N ILE A 161 -0.71 3.34 17.18
CA ILE A 161 0.19 4.18 17.99
C ILE A 161 0.85 5.23 17.08
N ALA A 162 0.61 6.50 17.36
CA ALA A 162 1.15 7.59 16.56
C ALA A 162 2.67 7.76 16.74
N ILE A 163 3.35 8.09 15.65
CA ILE A 163 4.70 8.65 15.65
C ILE A 163 4.63 10.03 16.30
N THR A 164 5.34 10.22 17.41
CA THR A 164 5.25 11.48 18.21
C THR A 164 6.37 12.46 17.91
N ASN A 165 7.55 11.97 17.51
CA ASN A 165 8.66 12.80 17.05
C ASN A 165 8.75 12.71 15.53
N ASP A 166 7.88 13.45 14.87
CA ASP A 166 7.58 13.32 13.45
C ASP A 166 8.39 14.29 12.56
N GLY A 167 9.48 14.87 13.08
CA GLY A 167 10.25 15.93 12.41
C GLY A 167 10.79 15.56 11.01
N PHE A 168 11.01 14.27 10.76
CA PHE A 168 11.44 13.74 9.45
C PHE A 168 10.33 13.69 8.40
N ILE A 169 9.06 13.75 8.83
CA ILE A 169 7.91 13.78 7.93
C ILE A 169 7.87 15.13 7.20
N PRO A 170 7.56 15.19 5.89
CA PRO A 170 7.38 16.47 5.21
C PRO A 170 6.32 17.34 5.89
N GLN A 171 6.63 18.62 6.14
CA GLN A 171 5.71 19.56 6.78
C GLN A 171 4.32 19.62 6.12
N PRO A 172 4.17 19.64 4.77
CA PRO A 172 2.84 19.66 4.15
C PRO A 172 1.94 18.47 4.53
N ILE A 173 2.54 17.29 4.77
CA ILE A 173 1.82 16.09 5.19
C ILE A 173 1.31 16.26 6.63
N ARG A 174 2.19 16.68 7.56
CA ARG A 174 1.81 16.94 8.95
C ARG A 174 0.68 17.96 9.04
N ASP A 175 0.80 19.06 8.29
CA ASP A 175 -0.21 20.12 8.25
C ASP A 175 -1.54 19.62 7.71
N TYR A 176 -1.51 18.81 6.64
CA TYR A 176 -2.71 18.22 6.07
C TYR A 176 -3.41 17.28 7.05
N VAL A 177 -2.67 16.40 7.73
CA VAL A 177 -3.24 15.47 8.72
C VAL A 177 -3.84 16.25 9.89
N ALA A 178 -3.10 17.22 10.46
CA ALA A 178 -3.59 18.03 11.56
C ALA A 178 -4.85 18.85 11.22
N ALA A 179 -4.97 19.31 9.97
CA ALA A 179 -6.12 20.10 9.53
C ALA A 179 -7.37 19.26 9.19
N ASN A 180 -7.19 18.03 8.70
CA ASN A 180 -8.29 17.22 8.16
C ASN A 180 -8.68 16.03 9.05
N TYR A 181 -7.80 15.60 9.95
CA TYR A 181 -7.97 14.41 10.80
C TYR A 181 -7.59 14.75 12.25
N THR A 182 -8.37 15.63 12.88
CA THR A 182 -8.06 16.20 14.21
C THR A 182 -8.05 15.18 15.35
N ASP A 183 -8.62 14.00 15.14
CA ASP A 183 -8.73 12.90 16.10
C ASP A 183 -7.80 11.72 15.78
N ALA A 184 -6.92 11.85 14.78
CA ALA A 184 -5.98 10.82 14.38
C ALA A 184 -4.55 11.36 14.25
N GLY A 185 -3.58 10.52 14.61
CA GLY A 185 -2.15 10.76 14.36
C GLY A 185 -1.65 9.95 13.17
N ILE A 186 -0.41 10.22 12.76
CA ILE A 186 0.29 9.39 11.77
C ILE A 186 0.84 8.15 12.49
N ASN A 187 0.38 6.96 12.10
CA ASN A 187 0.85 5.68 12.63
C ASN A 187 1.98 5.10 11.78
N GLU A 188 1.83 5.14 10.45
CA GLU A 188 2.83 4.67 9.50
C GLU A 188 3.09 5.76 8.45
N ILE A 189 4.34 5.87 7.98
CA ILE A 189 4.68 6.63 6.77
C ILE A 189 5.74 5.89 5.96
N SER A 190 5.44 5.69 4.68
CA SER A 190 6.38 5.13 3.70
C SER A 190 6.65 6.12 2.57
N ARG A 191 7.83 6.03 1.96
CA ARG A 191 8.20 6.86 0.80
C ARG A 191 8.83 6.06 -0.31
N ASP A 192 8.49 6.44 -1.54
CA ASP A 192 9.21 5.97 -2.71
C ASP A 192 9.30 7.03 -3.81
N ARG A 193 9.76 6.62 -5.00
CA ARG A 193 9.89 7.50 -6.16
C ARG A 193 8.56 8.10 -6.64
N ARG A 194 7.41 7.72 -6.11
CA ARG A 194 6.08 8.21 -6.50
C ARG A 194 5.50 9.20 -5.50
N GLY A 195 5.99 9.21 -4.27
CA GLY A 195 5.49 10.06 -3.20
C GLY A 195 5.48 9.35 -1.86
N TYR A 196 4.48 9.65 -1.04
CA TYR A 196 4.34 9.13 0.31
C TYR A 196 2.99 8.44 0.49
N GLU A 197 3.01 7.35 1.23
CA GLU A 197 1.81 6.71 1.78
C GLU A 197 1.84 6.91 3.29
N VAL A 198 0.70 7.27 3.87
CA VAL A 198 0.56 7.58 5.29
C VAL A 198 -0.64 6.84 5.84
N GLU A 199 -0.44 5.97 6.81
CA GLU A 199 -1.52 5.36 7.58
C GLU A 199 -1.74 6.15 8.87
N LEU A 200 -3.00 6.50 9.13
CA LEU A 200 -3.40 7.16 10.36
C LEU A 200 -3.74 6.16 11.46
N THR A 201 -3.75 6.59 12.71
CA THR A 201 -4.14 5.76 13.88
C THR A 201 -5.59 5.26 13.85
N ASN A 202 -6.41 5.72 12.89
CA ASN A 202 -7.77 5.23 12.63
C ASN A 202 -7.84 4.37 11.34
N GLN A 203 -6.70 3.89 10.86
CA GLN A 203 -6.54 3.02 9.67
C GLN A 203 -6.96 3.67 8.35
N ILE A 204 -7.03 5.00 8.31
CA ILE A 204 -7.20 5.73 7.05
C ILE A 204 -5.82 5.83 6.39
N GLU A 205 -5.73 5.34 5.17
CA GLU A 205 -4.54 5.46 4.32
C GLU A 205 -4.67 6.68 3.41
N LEU A 206 -3.62 7.50 3.37
CA LEU A 206 -3.52 8.72 2.59
C LEU A 206 -2.33 8.63 1.64
N GLN A 207 -2.53 9.12 0.43
CA GLN A 207 -1.51 9.15 -0.60
C GLN A 207 -1.15 10.60 -0.92
N PHE A 208 0.15 10.88 -0.93
CA PHE A 208 0.73 12.19 -1.23
C PHE A 208 1.72 12.08 -2.38
N ASP A 209 1.88 13.18 -3.14
CA ASP A 209 2.91 13.26 -4.17
C ASP A 209 4.31 13.48 -3.55
N GLN A 210 5.35 13.53 -4.39
CA GLN A 210 6.74 13.74 -3.96
C GLN A 210 6.98 15.06 -3.19
N ASN A 211 6.12 16.06 -3.39
CA ASN A 211 6.21 17.35 -2.70
C ASN A 211 5.39 17.37 -1.41
N GLY A 212 4.72 16.26 -1.06
CA GLY A 212 3.84 16.17 0.10
C GLY A 212 2.45 16.75 -0.13
N ASN A 213 2.04 17.00 -1.38
CA ASN A 213 0.66 17.43 -1.66
C ASN A 213 -0.28 16.23 -1.61
N PHE A 214 -1.42 16.39 -0.94
CA PHE A 214 -2.44 15.36 -0.89
C PHE A 214 -2.96 14.99 -2.28
N VAL A 215 -3.03 13.69 -2.55
CA VAL A 215 -3.52 13.13 -3.82
C VAL A 215 -4.88 12.48 -3.62
N ARG A 216 -4.99 11.53 -2.69
CA ARG A 216 -6.23 10.78 -2.43
C ARG A 216 -6.18 10.07 -1.08
N VAL A 217 -7.35 9.69 -0.59
CA VAL A 217 -7.50 8.60 0.39
C VAL A 217 -7.37 7.27 -0.37
N ASP A 218 -6.55 6.34 0.12
CA ASP A 218 -6.49 5.01 -0.46
C ASP A 218 -7.61 4.14 0.12
N ASN A 219 -8.52 3.78 -0.78
CA ASN A 219 -9.55 2.77 -0.54
C ASN A 219 -9.04 1.44 -1.10
#